data_AF-A0A9J6FQZ0-F1
#
_entry.id   AF-A0A9J6FQZ0-F1
#
_cell.length_a   1.000
_cell.length_b   1.000
_cell.length_c   1.000
_cell.angle_alpha   90.00
_cell.angle_beta   90.00
_cell.angle_gamma   90.00
#
_symmetry.space_group_name_H-M   'P 1'
#
loop_
_entity.id
_entity.type
_entity.pdbx_description
1 polymer ?
#
loop_
_entity_poly.entity_id
_entity_poly.type
_entity_poly.pdbx_seq_one_letter_code
_entity_poly.pdbx_strand_id
1 'polypeptide(L)'
;MCINLFALATCRARMYTYSIKNGIIPREVSCLVGPLAPSKEHGMRLCRILRSEAWHQLTFFKDCLRVACFREAPPGGGPQRFLRDLRTASQVAEFVWLKVLASLPRKPHPVCPSQKVHLVGAPDLPREAEKVLSLGPKFCEHPRLDKTELLSLVRCSASKASSEDVNRCVSAGVDILPREVKTHCAVR
;
A
#
# COMPACT_ATOMS: atom_id res chain seq x y z
N MET A 1 23.94 -19.10 -1.96
CA MET A 1 23.03 -18.36 -1.03
C MET A 1 22.22 -17.26 -1.73
N CYS A 2 22.84 -16.39 -2.55
CA CYS A 2 22.15 -15.23 -3.15
C CYS A 2 20.97 -15.57 -4.09
N ILE A 3 20.97 -16.73 -4.75
CA ILE A 3 19.88 -17.17 -5.65
C ILE A 3 18.54 -17.25 -4.92
N ASN A 4 18.50 -17.87 -3.74
CA ASN A 4 17.27 -18.01 -2.95
C ASN A 4 16.78 -16.66 -2.42
N LEU A 5 17.70 -15.79 -1.98
CA LEU A 5 17.36 -14.45 -1.51
C LEU A 5 16.78 -13.57 -2.63
N PHE A 6 17.38 -13.64 -3.83
CA PHE A 6 16.86 -12.99 -5.04
C PHE A 6 15.44 -13.48 -5.37
N ALA A 7 15.21 -14.79 -5.32
CA ALA A 7 13.90 -15.38 -5.60
C ALA A 7 12.84 -14.94 -4.59
N LEU A 8 13.17 -14.96 -3.29
CA LEU A 8 12.25 -14.51 -2.23
C LEU A 8 11.93 -13.01 -2.32
N ALA A 9 12.94 -12.16 -2.58
CA ALA A 9 12.74 -10.73 -2.77
C ALA A 9 11.82 -10.44 -3.97
N THR A 10 12.04 -11.15 -5.10
CA THR A 10 11.17 -11.08 -6.28
C THR A 10 9.73 -11.45 -5.94
N CYS A 11 9.53 -12.56 -5.22
CA CYS A 11 8.20 -13.03 -4.83
C CYS A 11 7.48 -12.03 -3.91
N ARG A 12 8.18 -11.46 -2.92
CA ARG A 12 7.62 -10.41 -2.05
C ARG A 12 7.21 -9.18 -2.85
N ALA A 13 8.07 -8.68 -3.73
CA ALA A 13 7.76 -7.53 -4.57
C ALA A 13 6.51 -7.76 -5.45
N ARG A 14 6.37 -8.96 -6.01
CA ARG A 14 5.18 -9.37 -6.78
C ARG A 14 3.94 -9.52 -5.90
N MET A 15 4.08 -10.10 -4.70
CA MET A 15 2.99 -10.25 -3.75
C MET A 15 2.42 -8.88 -3.36
N TYR A 16 3.27 -7.93 -2.96
CA TYR A 16 2.81 -6.57 -2.64
C TYR A 16 2.20 -5.87 -3.86
N THR A 17 2.73 -6.09 -5.06
CA THR A 17 2.14 -5.54 -6.29
C THR A 17 0.75 -6.12 -6.54
N TYR A 18 0.56 -7.43 -6.37
CA TYR A 18 -0.73 -8.09 -6.48
C TYR A 18 -1.72 -7.56 -5.45
N SER A 19 -1.31 -7.48 -4.19
CA SER A 19 -2.09 -6.95 -3.08
C SER A 19 -2.52 -5.50 -3.31
N ILE A 20 -1.63 -4.66 -3.84
CA ILE A 20 -1.94 -3.28 -4.20
C ILE A 20 -3.03 -3.21 -5.28
N LYS A 21 -2.89 -4.01 -6.35
CA LYS A 21 -3.85 -4.04 -7.46
C LYS A 21 -5.23 -4.54 -7.03
N ASN A 22 -5.28 -5.47 -6.10
CA ASN A 22 -6.54 -6.09 -5.66
C ASN A 22 -7.14 -5.43 -4.41
N GLY A 23 -6.44 -4.47 -3.78
CA GLY A 23 -6.91 -3.83 -2.56
C GLY A 23 -6.94 -4.77 -1.34
N ILE A 24 -6.02 -5.74 -1.32
CA ILE A 24 -5.90 -6.79 -0.29
C ILE A 24 -4.72 -6.46 0.60
N ILE A 25 -4.88 -6.55 1.92
CA ILE A 25 -3.77 -6.38 2.87
C ILE A 25 -3.22 -7.77 3.19
N PRO A 26 -1.94 -8.08 2.85
CA PRO A 26 -1.31 -9.33 3.23
C PRO A 26 -1.25 -9.49 4.75
N ARG A 27 -1.35 -10.73 5.24
CA ARG A 27 -1.23 -11.04 6.67
C ARG A 27 0.07 -10.50 7.27
N GLU A 28 1.18 -10.60 6.55
CA GLU A 28 2.47 -10.08 6.98
C GLU A 28 2.44 -8.56 7.24
N VAL A 29 1.66 -7.79 6.48
CA VAL A 29 1.48 -6.35 6.71
C VAL A 29 0.62 -6.09 7.95
N SER A 30 -0.43 -6.87 8.15
CA SER A 30 -1.25 -6.78 9.37
C SER A 30 -0.42 -7.11 10.62
N CYS A 31 0.46 -8.11 10.56
CA CYS A 31 1.33 -8.50 11.67
C CYS A 31 2.35 -7.43 12.04
N LEU A 32 2.77 -6.55 11.12
CA LEU A 32 3.71 -5.45 11.41
C LEU A 32 3.09 -4.38 12.34
N VAL A 33 1.77 -4.23 12.34
CA VAL A 33 1.05 -3.22 13.15
C VAL A 33 0.63 -3.80 14.51
N GLY A 34 0.99 -5.05 14.79
CA GLY A 34 0.71 -5.73 16.04
C GLY A 34 -0.77 -6.08 16.21
N PRO A 35 -1.37 -5.88 17.40
CA PRO A 35 -2.75 -6.29 17.66
C PRO A 35 -3.81 -5.39 16.98
N LEU A 36 -3.41 -4.22 16.47
CA LEU A 36 -4.31 -3.29 15.82
C LEU A 36 -4.37 -3.59 14.32
N ALA A 37 -5.55 -3.91 13.81
CA ALA A 37 -5.75 -4.06 12.37
C ALA A 37 -5.57 -2.69 11.68
N PRO A 38 -4.67 -2.57 10.69
CA PRO A 38 -4.50 -1.31 9.99
C PRO A 38 -5.78 -0.96 9.22
N SER A 39 -6.11 0.34 9.15
CA SER A 39 -7.13 0.80 8.22
C SER A 39 -6.74 0.41 6.79
N LYS A 40 -7.74 0.29 5.90
CA LYS A 40 -7.47 -0.11 4.51
C LYS A 40 -6.41 0.78 3.86
N GLU A 41 -6.54 2.09 4.00
CA GLU A 41 -5.61 3.06 3.42
C GLU A 41 -4.20 2.94 4.00
N HIS A 42 -4.10 2.78 5.33
CA HIS A 42 -2.82 2.59 6.00
C HIS A 42 -2.12 1.30 5.55
N GLY A 43 -2.85 0.17 5.52
CA GLY A 43 -2.31 -1.10 5.04
C GLY A 43 -1.86 -1.03 3.58
N MET A 44 -2.58 -0.32 2.72
CA MET A 44 -2.18 -0.11 1.33
C MET A 44 -0.93 0.78 1.20
N ARG A 45 -0.79 1.79 2.06
CA ARG A 45 0.45 2.60 2.13
C ARG A 45 1.64 1.74 2.54
N LEU A 46 1.49 0.91 3.57
CA LEU A 46 2.53 -0.03 4.00
C LEU A 46 2.92 -1.00 2.88
N CYS A 47 1.95 -1.55 2.14
CA CYS A 47 2.23 -2.40 0.98
C CYS A 47 3.10 -1.69 -0.07
N ARG A 48 2.87 -0.39 -0.34
CA ARG A 48 3.68 0.38 -1.30
C ARG A 48 5.12 0.56 -0.82
N ILE A 49 5.31 0.83 0.47
CA ILE A 49 6.63 0.96 1.11
C ILE A 49 7.38 -0.37 1.00
N LEU A 50 6.75 -1.46 1.45
CA LEU A 50 7.35 -2.80 1.44
C LEU A 50 7.61 -3.31 0.02
N ARG A 51 6.77 -2.94 -0.96
CA ARG A 51 7.04 -3.20 -2.37
C ARG A 51 8.34 -2.52 -2.82
N SER A 52 8.49 -1.23 -2.51
CA SER A 52 9.70 -0.48 -2.88
C SER A 52 10.94 -1.10 -2.24
N GLU A 53 10.85 -1.45 -0.96
CA GLU A 53 11.93 -2.10 -0.22
C GLU A 53 12.28 -3.47 -0.81
N ALA A 54 11.29 -4.29 -1.17
CA ALA A 54 11.54 -5.58 -1.82
C ALA A 54 12.24 -5.44 -3.19
N TRP A 55 11.94 -4.38 -3.95
CA TRP A 55 12.68 -4.08 -5.19
C TRP A 55 14.11 -3.62 -4.93
N HIS A 56 14.35 -2.82 -3.89
CA HIS A 56 15.71 -2.45 -3.47
C HIS A 56 16.53 -3.69 -3.05
N GLN A 57 15.93 -4.57 -2.25
CA GLN A 57 16.53 -5.84 -1.86
C GLN A 57 16.86 -6.71 -3.08
N LEU A 58 15.99 -6.74 -4.09
CA LEU A 58 16.27 -7.46 -5.32
C LEU A 58 17.53 -6.95 -6.03
N THR A 59 17.66 -5.63 -6.18
CA THR A 59 18.84 -4.99 -6.79
C THR A 59 20.09 -5.32 -5.98
N PHE A 60 20.03 -5.17 -4.65
CA PHE A 60 21.13 -5.51 -3.76
C PHE A 60 21.57 -6.98 -3.93
N PHE A 61 20.64 -7.94 -3.90
CA PHE A 61 20.98 -9.36 -4.06
C PHE A 61 21.50 -9.70 -5.45
N LYS A 62 21.04 -8.99 -6.50
CA LYS A 62 21.59 -9.12 -7.85
C LYS A 62 23.05 -8.66 -7.91
N ASP A 63 23.38 -7.56 -7.24
CA ASP A 63 24.75 -7.06 -7.18
C ASP A 63 25.64 -7.99 -6.34
N CYS A 64 25.16 -8.50 -5.20
CA CYS A 64 25.87 -9.53 -4.43
C CYS A 64 26.13 -10.80 -5.26
N LEU A 65 25.14 -11.24 -6.05
CA LEU A 65 25.30 -12.38 -6.95
C LEU A 65 26.38 -12.10 -8.00
N ARG A 66 26.38 -10.91 -8.60
CA ARG A 66 27.41 -10.48 -9.55
C ARG A 66 28.80 -10.54 -8.90
N VAL A 67 28.99 -9.92 -7.74
CA VAL A 67 30.29 -9.91 -7.05
C VAL A 67 30.76 -11.33 -6.73
N ALA A 68 29.88 -12.20 -6.23
CA ALA A 68 30.20 -13.59 -5.93
C ALA A 68 30.66 -14.36 -7.18
N CYS A 69 29.94 -14.21 -8.30
CA CYS A 69 30.30 -14.89 -9.56
C CYS A 69 31.65 -14.42 -10.12
N PHE A 70 31.98 -13.13 -9.99
CA PHE A 70 33.27 -12.60 -10.47
C PHE A 70 34.44 -12.95 -9.57
N ARG A 71 34.23 -13.05 -8.25
CA ARG A 71 35.29 -13.39 -7.28
C ARG A 71 35.75 -14.84 -7.39
N GLU A 72 34.83 -15.76 -7.69
CA GLU A 72 35.10 -17.20 -7.70
C GLU A 72 35.38 -17.77 -9.11
N ALA A 73 35.16 -16.99 -10.18
CA ALA A 73 35.32 -17.49 -11.54
C ALA A 73 36.77 -17.39 -12.03
N PRO A 74 37.22 -18.31 -12.91
CA PRO A 74 38.46 -18.12 -13.65
C PRO A 74 38.41 -16.85 -14.51
N PRO A 75 39.56 -16.31 -14.94
CA PRO A 75 39.63 -15.13 -15.80
C PRO A 75 38.70 -15.27 -17.01
N GLY A 76 37.78 -14.33 -17.19
CA GLY A 76 36.78 -14.32 -18.27
C GLY A 76 35.50 -15.14 -18.04
N GLY A 77 35.44 -16.01 -17.02
CA GLY A 77 34.26 -16.85 -16.73
C GLY A 77 33.14 -16.15 -15.93
N GLY A 78 33.45 -15.04 -15.25
CA GLY A 78 32.52 -14.34 -14.35
C GLY A 78 31.19 -13.94 -14.99
N PRO A 79 31.17 -13.26 -16.17
CA PRO A 79 29.93 -12.85 -16.83
C PRO A 79 29.01 -14.01 -17.20
N GLN A 80 29.56 -15.10 -17.77
CA GLN A 80 28.78 -16.27 -18.17
C GLN A 80 28.17 -16.96 -16.95
N ARG A 81 28.96 -17.11 -15.87
CA ARG A 81 28.47 -17.66 -14.60
C ARG A 81 27.36 -16.80 -14.00
N PHE A 82 27.52 -15.48 -13.97
CA PHE A 82 26.49 -14.56 -13.47
C PHE A 82 25.18 -14.69 -14.25
N LEU A 83 25.23 -14.73 -15.58
CA LEU A 83 24.03 -14.89 -16.41
C LEU A 83 23.33 -16.23 -16.18
N ARG A 84 24.10 -17.31 -16.04
CA ARG A 84 23.56 -18.64 -15.71
C ARG A 84 22.86 -18.62 -14.35
N ASP A 85 23.55 -18.15 -13.31
CA ASP A 85 23.03 -18.17 -11.94
C ASP A 85 21.83 -17.20 -11.78
N LEU A 86 21.81 -16.08 -12.51
CA LEU A 86 20.67 -15.15 -12.60
C LEU A 86 19.44 -15.80 -13.29
N ARG A 87 19.67 -16.60 -14.34
CA ARG A 87 18.61 -17.38 -14.99
C ARG A 87 18.01 -18.39 -14.02
N THR A 88 18.86 -19.13 -13.30
CA THR A 88 18.42 -20.06 -12.25
C THR A 88 17.62 -19.33 -11.16
N ALA A 89 18.09 -18.17 -10.69
CA ALA A 89 17.37 -17.38 -9.70
C ALA A 89 15.99 -16.93 -10.19
N SER A 90 15.89 -16.53 -11.46
CA SER A 90 14.60 -16.18 -12.09
C SER A 90 13.65 -17.39 -12.18
N GLN A 91 14.15 -18.58 -12.55
CA GLN A 91 13.34 -19.80 -12.60
C GLN A 91 12.82 -20.21 -11.21
N VAL A 92 13.68 -20.14 -10.20
CA VAL A 92 13.28 -20.39 -8.80
C VAL A 92 12.25 -19.36 -8.34
N ALA A 93 12.42 -18.09 -8.71
CA ALA A 93 11.46 -17.04 -8.40
C ALA A 93 10.08 -17.32 -9.02
N GLU A 94 10.02 -17.74 -10.28
CA GLU A 94 8.74 -18.11 -10.92
C GLU A 94 8.08 -19.30 -10.23
N PHE A 95 8.84 -20.34 -9.91
CA PHE A 95 8.32 -21.51 -9.21
C PHE A 95 7.72 -21.15 -7.84
N VAL A 96 8.46 -20.37 -7.04
CA VAL A 96 7.97 -19.90 -5.73
C VAL A 96 6.77 -18.97 -5.90
N TRP A 97 6.79 -18.10 -6.91
CA TRP A 97 5.69 -17.19 -7.21
C TRP A 97 4.39 -17.94 -7.52
N LEU A 98 4.44 -19.02 -8.31
CA LEU A 98 3.25 -19.83 -8.61
C LEU A 98 2.63 -20.43 -7.34
N LYS A 99 3.45 -20.90 -6.40
CA LYS A 99 2.99 -21.40 -5.10
C LYS A 99 2.35 -20.31 -4.25
N VAL A 100 2.99 -19.15 -4.16
CA VAL A 100 2.44 -17.99 -3.44
C VAL A 100 1.13 -17.56 -4.08
N LEU A 101 1.09 -17.41 -5.39
CA LEU A 101 -0.10 -16.99 -6.14
C LEU A 101 -1.30 -17.92 -5.91
N ALA A 102 -1.08 -19.22 -5.84
CA ALA A 102 -2.12 -20.20 -5.54
C ALA A 102 -2.74 -20.01 -4.14
N SER A 103 -1.96 -19.49 -3.19
CA SER A 103 -2.42 -19.21 -1.82
C SER A 103 -3.02 -17.82 -1.63
N LEU A 104 -2.85 -16.91 -2.59
CA LEU A 104 -3.34 -15.55 -2.46
C LEU A 104 -4.87 -15.51 -2.65
N PRO A 105 -5.60 -14.77 -1.79
CA PRO A 105 -7.03 -14.60 -1.96
C PRO A 105 -7.31 -13.95 -3.30
N ARG A 106 -8.15 -14.59 -4.12
CA ARG A 106 -8.70 -13.96 -5.31
C ARG A 106 -9.61 -12.84 -4.86
N LYS A 107 -9.59 -11.70 -5.58
CA LYS A 107 -10.52 -10.59 -5.32
C LYS A 107 -11.92 -11.19 -5.21
N PRO A 108 -12.59 -11.10 -4.04
CA PRO A 108 -13.96 -11.56 -3.95
C PRO A 108 -14.72 -10.77 -5.02
N HIS A 109 -15.49 -11.47 -5.86
CA HIS A 109 -16.48 -10.78 -6.67
C HIS A 109 -17.26 -9.87 -5.72
N PRO A 110 -17.59 -8.62 -6.12
CA PRO A 110 -18.47 -7.80 -5.33
C PRO A 110 -19.81 -8.53 -5.25
N VAL A 111 -19.94 -9.41 -4.25
CA VAL A 111 -21.22 -9.92 -3.78
C VAL A 111 -21.84 -8.67 -3.23
N CYS A 112 -22.76 -8.07 -3.98
CA CYS A 112 -23.52 -6.91 -3.56
C CYS A 112 -24.34 -7.40 -2.35
N PRO A 113 -23.89 -7.17 -1.10
CA PRO A 113 -24.67 -7.65 0.02
C PRO A 113 -25.75 -6.59 0.14
N SER A 114 -26.99 -6.97 -0.14
CA SER A 114 -28.15 -6.25 0.39
C SER A 114 -28.05 -6.31 1.92
N GLN A 115 -27.20 -5.46 2.51
CA GLN A 115 -27.09 -5.33 3.95
C GLN A 115 -28.25 -4.44 4.38
N LYS A 116 -29.32 -5.10 4.85
CA LYS A 116 -30.45 -4.45 5.49
C LYS A 116 -29.92 -3.70 6.72
N VAL A 117 -30.05 -2.37 6.71
CA VAL A 117 -29.74 -1.54 7.87
C VAL A 117 -30.79 -1.83 8.92
N HIS A 118 -30.37 -2.34 10.08
CA HIS A 118 -31.24 -2.51 11.23
C HIS A 118 -31.15 -1.24 12.08
N LEU A 119 -32.21 -0.43 12.07
CA LEU A 119 -32.35 0.71 12.97
C LEU A 119 -32.54 0.20 14.40
N VAL A 120 -31.72 0.68 15.33
CA VAL A 120 -31.89 0.43 16.77
C VAL A 120 -32.56 1.67 17.36
N GLY A 121 -33.83 1.53 17.74
CA GLY A 121 -34.73 2.64 18.05
C GLY A 121 -35.59 3.01 16.85
N ALA A 122 -36.71 3.70 17.08
CA ALA A 122 -37.63 4.15 16.04
C ALA A 122 -37.49 5.66 15.74
N PRO A 123 -36.32 6.18 15.33
CA PRO A 123 -36.29 7.49 14.73
C PRO A 123 -36.80 7.38 13.28
N ASP A 124 -37.80 8.19 12.94
CA ASP A 124 -38.19 8.40 11.54
C ASP A 124 -37.02 9.05 10.81
N LEU A 125 -36.24 8.24 10.08
CA LEU A 125 -35.19 8.75 9.22
C LEU A 125 -35.79 9.23 7.90
N PRO A 126 -35.42 10.44 7.43
CA PRO A 126 -35.70 10.84 6.06
C PRO A 126 -35.16 9.80 5.06
N ARG A 127 -35.91 9.54 3.98
CA ARG A 127 -35.57 8.53 2.96
C ARG A 127 -34.18 8.75 2.35
N GLU A 128 -33.75 10.00 2.30
CA GLU A 128 -32.44 10.42 1.84
C GLU A 128 -31.33 9.89 2.77
N ALA A 129 -31.54 9.98 4.09
CA ALA A 129 -30.60 9.50 5.09
C ALA A 129 -30.57 7.95 5.12
N GLU A 130 -31.70 7.29 4.94
CA GLU A 130 -31.78 5.82 4.82
C GLU A 130 -31.00 5.30 3.60
N LYS A 131 -31.14 5.97 2.45
CA LYS A 131 -30.39 5.64 1.23
C LYS A 131 -28.88 5.76 1.43
N VAL A 132 -28.42 6.81 2.12
CA VAL A 132 -27.00 7.03 2.41
C VAL A 132 -26.47 6.00 3.42
N LEU A 133 -27.22 5.71 4.49
CA LEU A 133 -26.82 4.74 5.51
C LEU A 133 -26.85 3.29 5.01
N SER A 134 -27.70 2.98 4.02
CA SER A 134 -27.75 1.66 3.36
C SER A 134 -26.47 1.28 2.61
N LEU A 135 -25.60 2.25 2.34
CA LEU A 135 -24.28 2.03 1.73
C LEU A 135 -23.23 1.52 2.75
N GLY A 136 -23.61 1.42 4.04
CA GLY A 136 -22.77 0.98 5.15
C GLY A 136 -21.78 2.05 5.65
N PRO A 137 -21.04 1.78 6.75
CA PRO A 137 -20.13 2.73 7.41
C PRO A 137 -18.86 3.08 6.60
N LYS A 138 -18.88 2.93 5.27
CA LYS A 138 -17.78 3.26 4.36
C LYS A 138 -17.81 4.68 3.80
N PHE A 139 -18.88 5.43 4.08
CA PHE A 139 -19.03 6.80 3.63
C PHE A 139 -19.34 7.70 4.83
N CYS A 140 -18.36 7.92 5.70
CA CYS A 140 -18.11 9.32 6.02
C CYS A 140 -17.66 9.93 4.68
N GLU A 141 -18.60 10.50 3.90
CA GLU A 141 -18.18 11.45 2.88
C GLU A 141 -17.16 12.36 3.58
N HIS A 142 -15.95 12.47 3.03
CA HIS A 142 -15.04 13.51 3.50
C HIS A 142 -15.87 14.80 3.50
N PRO A 143 -15.94 15.52 4.63
CA PRO A 143 -16.77 16.69 4.68
C PRO A 143 -16.30 17.56 3.51
N ARG A 144 -17.22 17.90 2.60
CA ARG A 144 -16.94 18.73 1.42
C ARG A 144 -16.76 20.17 1.90
N LEU A 145 -15.72 20.36 2.69
CA LEU A 145 -15.35 21.64 3.23
C LEU A 145 -14.61 22.40 2.15
N ASP A 146 -15.00 23.65 1.93
CA ASP A 146 -14.20 24.57 1.13
C ASP A 146 -12.80 24.73 1.76
N LYS A 147 -11.82 25.16 0.98
CA LYS A 147 -10.44 25.39 1.47
C LYS A 147 -10.43 26.31 2.69
N THR A 148 -11.31 27.31 2.72
CA THR A 148 -11.44 28.22 3.86
C THR A 148 -11.94 27.51 5.12
N GLU A 149 -12.90 26.60 4.97
CA GLU A 149 -13.46 25.80 6.06
C GLU A 149 -12.47 24.74 6.58
N LEU A 150 -11.69 24.12 5.69
CA LEU A 150 -10.61 23.22 6.10
C LEU A 150 -9.54 23.96 6.90
N LEU A 151 -9.15 25.17 6.48
CA LEU A 151 -8.21 26.01 7.23
C LEU A 151 -8.80 26.44 8.58
N SER A 152 -10.09 26.76 8.63
CA SER A 152 -10.80 27.07 9.88
C SER A 152 -10.76 25.89 10.85
N LEU A 153 -10.99 24.67 10.34
CA LEU A 153 -10.93 23.44 11.14
C LEU A 153 -9.52 23.16 11.68
N VAL A 154 -8.48 23.37 10.85
CA VAL A 154 -7.07 23.25 11.28
C VAL A 154 -6.76 24.26 12.38
N ARG A 155 -7.17 25.52 12.23
CA ARG A 155 -6.98 26.56 13.25
C ARG A 155 -7.72 26.27 14.55
N CYS A 156 -8.96 25.79 14.47
CA CYS A 156 -9.78 25.40 15.62
C CYS A 156 -9.20 24.18 16.36
N SER A 157 -8.55 23.27 15.63
CA SER A 157 -7.85 22.14 16.23
C SER A 157 -6.55 22.58 16.90
N ALA A 158 -5.79 23.46 16.24
CA ALA A 158 -4.53 23.99 16.76
C ALA A 158 -4.74 24.88 18.00
N SER A 159 -5.86 25.62 18.09
CA SER A 159 -6.16 26.45 19.27
C SER A 159 -6.47 25.64 20.54
N LYS A 160 -6.72 24.33 20.41
CA LYS A 160 -6.90 23.38 21.52
C LYS A 160 -5.61 22.65 21.89
N ALA A 161 -4.54 22.82 21.12
CA ALA A 161 -3.25 22.21 21.41
C ALA A 161 -2.50 23.00 22.50
N SER A 162 -1.47 22.36 23.06
CA SER A 162 -0.51 23.06 23.93
C SER A 162 0.17 24.20 23.15
N SER A 163 0.60 25.25 23.85
CA SER A 163 1.28 26.41 23.23
C SER A 163 2.54 26.02 22.44
N GLU A 164 3.17 24.90 22.81
CA GLU A 164 4.36 24.37 22.14
C GLU A 164 4.00 23.67 20.82
N ASP A 165 2.81 23.05 20.75
CA ASP A 165 2.38 22.24 19.61
C ASP A 165 1.54 22.99 18.58
N VAL A 166 1.03 24.19 18.88
CA VAL A 166 0.15 24.96 17.97
C VAL A 166 0.74 25.05 16.56
N ASN A 167 2.01 25.46 16.45
CA ASN A 167 2.68 25.63 15.16
C ASN A 167 2.83 24.30 14.40
N ARG A 168 3.09 23.22 15.13
CA ARG A 168 3.19 21.87 14.55
C ARG A 168 1.84 21.39 14.04
N CYS A 169 0.77 21.60 14.80
CA CYS A 169 -0.60 21.26 14.42
C CYS A 169 -1.05 22.03 13.18
N VAL A 170 -0.75 23.33 13.09
CA VAL A 170 -1.05 24.14 11.90
C VAL A 170 -0.28 23.64 10.69
N SER A 171 1.04 23.43 10.82
CA SER A 171 1.88 22.95 9.71
C SER A 171 1.39 21.59 9.19
N ALA A 172 1.14 20.63 10.10
CA ALA A 172 0.66 19.30 9.73
C ALA A 172 -0.73 19.33 9.08
N GLY A 173 -1.63 20.20 9.57
CA GLY A 173 -2.97 20.35 9.00
C GLY A 173 -2.99 21.00 7.61
N VAL A 174 -2.09 21.96 7.36
CA VAL A 174 -1.95 22.62 6.05
C VAL A 174 -1.33 21.70 5.00
N ASP A 175 -0.37 20.84 5.39
CA ASP A 175 0.26 19.88 4.48
C ASP A 175 -0.68 18.81 3.92
N ILE A 176 -1.82 18.57 4.59
CA ILE A 176 -2.85 17.63 4.17
C ILE A 176 -3.80 18.25 3.12
N LEU A 177 -3.78 19.58 2.94
CA LEU A 177 -4.60 20.22 1.92
C LEU A 177 -4.10 19.80 0.52
N PRO A 178 -4.99 19.31 -0.37
CA PRO A 178 -4.59 18.87 -1.69
C PRO A 178 -3.96 20.05 -2.44
N ARG A 179 -2.67 19.94 -2.76
CA ARG A 179 -2.03 20.88 -3.68
C ARG A 179 -2.70 20.70 -5.03
N GLU A 180 -3.24 21.78 -5.59
CA GLU A 180 -3.75 21.76 -6.96
C GLU A 180 -2.62 21.35 -7.89
N VAL A 181 -2.66 20.10 -8.34
CA VAL A 181 -1.89 19.67 -9.50
C VAL A 181 -2.53 20.38 -10.67
N LYS A 182 -1.92 21.48 -11.12
CA LYS A 182 -2.31 22.14 -12.37
C LYS A 182 -2.16 21.12 -13.50
N THR A 183 -3.23 20.44 -13.85
CA THR A 183 -3.31 19.68 -15.09
C THR A 183 -3.30 20.71 -16.21
N HIS A 184 -2.14 20.92 -16.82
CA HIS A 184 -2.04 21.61 -18.10
C HIS A 184 -2.82 20.80 -19.12
N CYS A 185 -4.10 21.13 -19.31
CA CYS A 185 -4.83 20.76 -20.52
C CYS A 185 -4.20 21.55 -21.66
N ALA A 186 -3.35 20.88 -22.44
CA ALA A 186 -2.95 21.36 -23.75
C ALA A 186 -4.21 21.40 -24.63
N VAL A 187 -4.74 22.60 -24.85
CA VAL A 187 -5.74 22.84 -25.88
C VAL A 187 -5.01 22.78 -27.22
N ARG A 188 -5.44 21.85 -28.09
CA ARG A 188 -5.08 21.81 -29.51
C ARG A 188 -6.05 22.66 -30.30
#